data_AF-G3U5R6-F1
#
_entry.id   AF-G3U5R6-F1
#
_cell.length_a   1.000
_cell.length_b   1.000
_cell.length_c   1.000
_cell.angle_alpha   90.00
_cell.angle_beta   90.00
_cell.angle_gamma   90.00
#
_symmetry.space_group_name_H-M   'P 1'
#
loop_
_entity.id
_entity.type
_entity.pdbx_description
1 polymer ?
#
loop_
_entity_poly.entity_id
_entity_poly.type
_entity_poly.pdbx_seq_one_letter_code
_entity_poly.pdbx_strand_id
1 'polypeptide(L)'
;MDQKALKKLVESISKTVRSFKKSEIECLIRLFHSLVKGTDGRLNKIGLDRSAFQDILHSIFGMTDDMLMDRVFFAFDKDNDSRINVNEWVKGLSVFLRGTFEEKLKFCFEVYYLNGDGYISREEIFDMLKNSLHQQSSEEEADEGIKELVEITMKKMDYDNDGKISFADFERAVKDDRLLLEVFGPCLPEAQKCLDFEVLAFRNILTSGF
;
A
#
# COMPACT_ATOMS: atom_id res chain seq x y z
N MET A 1 20.09 18.15 -1.93
CA MET A 1 20.35 17.33 -3.13
C MET A 1 20.73 18.26 -4.25
N ASP A 2 21.80 17.94 -4.98
CA ASP A 2 22.23 18.72 -6.14
C ASP A 2 21.26 18.55 -7.33
N GLN A 3 21.06 19.60 -8.13
CA GLN A 3 20.09 19.63 -9.23
C GLN A 3 20.40 18.60 -10.32
N LYS A 4 21.68 18.24 -10.52
CA LYS A 4 22.08 17.20 -11.49
C LYS A 4 21.68 15.81 -11.02
N ALA A 5 21.80 15.54 -9.72
CA ALA A 5 21.39 14.27 -9.12
C ALA A 5 19.86 14.08 -9.20
N LEU A 6 19.10 15.14 -8.88
CA LEU A 6 17.63 15.13 -8.99
C LEU A 6 17.17 14.83 -10.42
N LYS A 7 17.73 15.52 -11.43
CA LYS A 7 17.37 15.27 -12.84
C LYS A 7 17.63 13.83 -13.28
N LYS A 8 18.76 13.25 -12.86
CA LYS A 8 19.07 11.84 -13.14
C LYS A 8 18.07 10.89 -12.50
N LEU A 9 17.70 11.15 -11.25
CA LEU A 9 16.73 10.34 -10.51
C LEU A 9 15.33 10.42 -11.15
N VAL A 10 14.86 11.62 -11.49
CA VAL A 10 13.60 11.83 -12.23
C VAL A 10 13.61 11.05 -13.54
N GLU A 11 14.71 11.12 -14.31
CA GLU A 11 14.81 10.38 -15.57
C GLU A 11 14.72 8.87 -15.34
N SER A 12 15.42 8.36 -14.34
CA SER A 12 15.41 6.94 -13.98
C SER A 12 14.01 6.46 -13.59
N ILE A 13 13.35 7.15 -12.67
CA ILE A 13 12.01 6.78 -12.19
C ILE A 13 10.97 6.90 -13.30
N SER A 14 11.06 7.93 -14.15
CA SER A 14 10.13 8.13 -15.26
C SER A 14 10.13 7.01 -16.29
N LYS A 15 11.18 6.17 -16.33
CA LYS A 15 11.24 4.98 -17.18
C LYS A 15 10.38 3.84 -16.65
N THR A 16 10.22 3.75 -15.34
CA THR A 16 9.47 2.67 -14.66
C THR A 16 8.06 3.10 -14.27
N VAL A 17 7.85 4.38 -13.96
CA VAL A 17 6.55 4.93 -13.54
C VAL A 17 6.03 5.84 -14.65
N ARG A 18 4.96 5.43 -15.32
CA ARG A 18 4.39 6.13 -16.48
C ARG A 18 3.14 6.95 -16.16
N SER A 19 2.53 6.74 -14.98
CA SER A 19 1.34 7.44 -14.52
C SER A 19 1.58 8.89 -14.06
N PHE A 20 2.85 9.30 -13.92
CA PHE A 20 3.24 10.66 -13.57
C PHE A 20 4.13 11.31 -14.63
N LYS A 21 3.94 12.61 -14.85
CA LYS A 21 4.85 13.47 -15.62
C LYS A 21 6.16 13.64 -14.86
N LYS A 22 7.25 13.96 -15.57
CA LYS A 22 8.57 14.23 -14.96
C LYS A 22 8.53 15.33 -13.90
N SER A 23 7.71 16.36 -14.10
CA SER A 23 7.50 17.45 -13.13
C SER A 23 6.81 16.95 -11.85
N GLU A 24 5.83 16.05 -11.98
CA GLU A 24 5.14 15.44 -10.83
C GLU A 24 6.09 14.53 -10.05
N ILE A 25 6.88 13.71 -10.76
CA ILE A 25 7.95 12.90 -10.13
C ILE A 25 8.94 13.78 -9.36
N GLU A 26 9.34 14.92 -9.93
CA GLU A 26 10.20 15.88 -9.23
C GLU A 26 9.55 16.40 -7.94
N CYS A 27 8.26 16.75 -7.97
CA CYS A 27 7.50 17.14 -6.78
C CYS A 27 7.46 16.04 -5.72
N LEU A 28 7.18 14.79 -6.11
CA LEU A 28 7.13 13.66 -5.18
C LEU A 28 8.49 13.38 -4.53
N ILE A 29 9.59 13.48 -5.29
CA ILE A 29 10.95 13.36 -4.75
C ILE A 29 11.26 14.47 -3.74
N ARG A 30 10.88 15.71 -4.06
CA ARG A 30 11.08 16.85 -3.16
C ARG A 30 10.27 16.70 -1.87
N LEU A 31 9.02 16.24 -1.99
CA LEU A 31 8.16 15.93 -0.85
C LEU A 31 8.77 14.84 0.04
N PHE A 32 9.22 13.73 -0.56
CA PHE A 32 9.91 12.65 0.16
C PHE A 32 11.09 13.18 0.98
N HIS A 33 11.98 13.97 0.37
CA HIS A 33 13.10 14.56 1.09
C HIS A 33 12.69 15.56 2.18
N SER A 34 11.55 16.23 2.05
CA SER A 34 11.00 17.09 3.10
C SER A 34 10.52 16.25 4.29
N LEU A 35 9.83 15.13 4.03
CA LEU A 35 9.33 14.20 5.05
C LEU A 35 10.48 13.52 5.81
N VAL A 36 11.51 13.06 5.09
CA VAL A 36 12.70 12.43 5.68
C VAL A 36 13.49 13.42 6.56
N LYS A 37 13.51 14.71 6.22
CA LYS A 37 14.20 15.75 7.03
C LYS A 37 13.40 16.22 8.24
N GLY A 38 12.07 16.23 8.14
CA GLY A 38 11.18 16.70 9.21
C GLY A 38 11.02 15.72 10.37
N THR A 39 11.42 14.45 10.20
CA THR A 39 11.11 13.36 11.14
C THR A 39 12.12 13.18 12.28
N ASP A 40 13.29 13.82 12.25
CA ASP A 40 14.14 14.11 13.43
C ASP A 40 15.39 14.87 12.93
N GLY A 41 15.98 15.76 13.71
CA GLY A 41 17.19 16.54 13.36
C GLY A 41 18.48 15.71 13.17
N ARG A 42 18.36 14.38 13.00
CA ARG A 42 19.46 13.45 12.77
C ARG A 42 19.82 13.44 11.30
N LEU A 43 20.96 14.06 11.02
CA LEU A 43 21.66 14.01 9.74
C LEU A 43 21.90 12.54 9.36
N ASN A 44 21.29 12.07 8.25
CA ASN A 44 21.49 10.78 7.56
C ASN A 44 20.34 9.74 7.58
N LYS A 45 19.06 10.10 7.68
CA LYS A 45 18.00 9.14 7.24
C LYS A 45 18.08 8.94 5.71
N ILE A 46 18.26 7.68 5.29
CA ILE A 46 18.35 7.24 3.88
C ILE A 46 16.95 6.93 3.30
N GLY A 47 15.92 6.83 4.16
CA GLY A 47 14.54 6.61 3.77
C GLY A 47 13.58 6.83 4.94
N LEU A 48 12.29 6.63 4.70
CA LEU A 48 11.24 6.66 5.73
C LEU A 48 11.25 5.32 6.47
N ASP A 49 11.40 5.33 7.79
CA ASP A 49 11.19 4.10 8.58
C ASP A 49 9.71 3.79 8.72
N ARG A 50 9.42 2.59 9.22
CA ARG A 50 8.09 2.05 9.45
C ARG A 50 7.15 3.02 10.17
N SER A 51 7.59 3.55 11.32
CA SER A 51 6.78 4.49 12.10
C SER A 51 6.47 5.77 11.32
N ALA A 52 7.47 6.40 10.70
CA ALA A 52 7.25 7.62 9.93
C ALA A 52 6.33 7.40 8.72
N PHE A 53 6.41 6.23 8.10
CA PHE A 53 5.53 5.88 6.98
C PHE A 53 4.10 5.59 7.44
N GLN A 54 3.91 4.88 8.57
CA GLN A 54 2.60 4.66 9.17
C GLN A 54 1.92 5.98 9.57
N ASP A 55 2.67 6.94 10.14
CA ASP A 55 2.15 8.28 10.43
C ASP A 55 1.62 9.00 9.18
N ILE A 56 2.29 8.80 8.04
CA ILE A 56 1.87 9.32 6.73
C ILE A 56 0.57 8.62 6.28
N LEU A 57 0.52 7.29 6.31
CA LEU A 57 -0.67 6.52 5.96
C LEU A 57 -1.88 6.95 6.79
N HIS A 58 -1.69 7.14 8.09
CA HIS A 58 -2.73 7.60 9.00
C HIS A 58 -3.16 9.04 8.71
N SER A 59 -2.21 9.99 8.75
CA SER A 59 -2.52 11.42 8.72
C SER A 59 -2.96 11.91 7.34
N ILE A 60 -2.38 11.35 6.27
CA ILE A 60 -2.63 11.78 4.90
C ILE A 60 -3.69 10.91 4.24
N PHE A 61 -3.55 9.59 4.35
CA PHE A 61 -4.39 8.64 3.63
C PHE A 61 -5.56 8.11 4.47
N GLY A 62 -5.64 8.47 5.76
CA GLY A 62 -6.77 8.13 6.61
C GLY A 62 -6.82 6.67 7.05
N MET A 63 -5.73 5.92 6.91
CA MET A 63 -5.68 4.52 7.34
C MET A 63 -5.65 4.43 8.87
N THR A 64 -6.42 3.52 9.45
CA THR A 64 -6.53 3.38 10.92
C THR A 64 -6.23 1.99 11.44
N ASP A 65 -6.16 1.00 10.55
CA ASP A 65 -5.84 -0.37 10.93
C ASP A 65 -4.30 -0.55 10.96
N ASP A 66 -3.75 -0.73 12.15
CA ASP A 66 -2.30 -0.84 12.37
C ASP A 66 -1.68 -2.03 11.61
N MET A 67 -2.39 -3.15 11.54
CA MET A 67 -1.91 -4.35 10.84
C MET A 67 -1.91 -4.14 9.33
N LEU A 68 -2.95 -3.51 8.76
CA LEU A 68 -2.97 -3.18 7.33
C LEU A 68 -1.96 -2.09 6.97
N MET A 69 -1.79 -1.06 7.81
CA MET A 69 -0.75 -0.06 7.60
C MET A 69 0.64 -0.68 7.60
N ASP A 70 0.84 -1.68 8.46
CA ASP A 70 2.07 -2.46 8.48
C ASP A 70 2.30 -3.28 7.21
N ARG A 71 1.28 -3.99 6.74
CA ARG A 71 1.38 -4.77 5.51
C ARG A 71 1.51 -3.88 4.27
N VAL A 72 0.90 -2.70 4.25
CA VAL A 72 1.13 -1.67 3.23
C VAL A 72 2.58 -1.17 3.23
N PHE A 73 3.20 -1.02 4.40
CA PHE A 73 4.63 -0.71 4.48
C PHE A 73 5.47 -1.78 3.79
N PHE A 74 5.24 -3.07 4.08
CA PHE A 74 5.94 -4.17 3.41
C PHE A 74 5.67 -4.23 1.91
N ALA A 75 4.45 -3.91 1.47
CA ALA A 75 4.14 -3.84 0.04
C ALA A 75 4.88 -2.69 -0.66
N PHE A 76 5.21 -1.60 0.05
CA PHE A 76 6.02 -0.50 -0.50
C PHE A 76 7.54 -0.82 -0.48
N ASP A 77 8.04 -1.45 0.58
CA ASP A 77 9.44 -1.85 0.76
C ASP A 77 9.81 -3.05 -0.14
N LYS A 78 10.34 -2.78 -1.34
CA LYS A 78 10.61 -3.82 -2.34
C LYS A 78 11.97 -4.48 -2.19
N ASP A 79 12.92 -3.81 -1.54
CA ASP A 79 14.23 -4.38 -1.25
C ASP A 79 14.35 -4.97 0.18
N ASN A 80 13.29 -4.87 0.98
CA ASN A 80 13.17 -5.39 2.34
C ASN A 80 14.26 -4.83 3.28
N ASP A 81 14.69 -3.58 3.06
CA ASP A 81 15.67 -2.91 3.91
C ASP A 81 15.05 -2.27 5.16
N SER A 82 13.74 -2.49 5.36
CA SER A 82 12.93 -1.91 6.44
C SER A 82 12.84 -0.39 6.39
N ARG A 83 12.98 0.20 5.20
CA ARG A 83 12.78 1.63 4.94
C ARG A 83 12.16 1.83 3.55
N ILE A 84 11.33 2.86 3.43
CA ILE A 84 10.86 3.28 2.11
C ILE A 84 11.87 4.26 1.52
N ASN A 85 12.53 3.84 0.44
CA ASN A 85 13.40 4.69 -0.36
C ASN A 85 12.60 5.53 -1.37
N VAL A 86 13.26 6.47 -2.04
CA VAL A 86 12.58 7.40 -2.97
C VAL A 86 11.95 6.72 -4.18
N ASN A 87 12.54 5.61 -4.66
CA ASN A 87 11.98 4.88 -5.81
C ASN A 87 10.70 4.15 -5.39
N GLU A 88 10.71 3.51 -4.23
CA GLU A 88 9.56 2.82 -3.65
C GLU A 88 8.43 3.79 -3.32
N TRP A 89 8.77 4.93 -2.73
CA TRP A 89 7.82 6.02 -2.49
C TRP A 89 7.06 6.42 -3.77
N VAL A 90 7.79 6.74 -4.85
CA VAL A 90 7.14 7.17 -6.10
C VAL A 90 6.36 6.03 -6.77
N LYS A 91 6.89 4.79 -6.73
CA LYS A 91 6.21 3.62 -7.30
C LYS A 91 4.94 3.26 -6.53
N GLY A 92 4.98 3.19 -5.21
CA GLY A 92 3.80 2.90 -4.39
C GLY A 92 2.73 3.99 -4.51
N LEU A 93 3.14 5.28 -4.48
CA LEU A 93 2.21 6.38 -4.75
C LEU A 93 1.61 6.33 -6.15
N SER A 94 2.32 5.78 -7.13
CA SER A 94 1.78 5.61 -8.48
C SER A 94 0.58 4.67 -8.52
N VAL A 95 0.60 3.62 -7.69
CA VAL A 95 -0.53 2.69 -7.52
C VAL A 95 -1.65 3.32 -6.70
N PHE A 96 -1.30 3.94 -5.56
CA PHE A 96 -2.27 4.58 -4.66
C PHE A 96 -3.10 5.66 -5.38
N LEU A 97 -2.42 6.58 -6.06
CA LEU A 97 -3.06 7.77 -6.61
C LEU A 97 -3.67 7.51 -7.99
N ARG A 98 -2.98 6.73 -8.83
CA ARG A 98 -3.30 6.59 -10.26
C ARG A 98 -3.21 5.16 -10.79
N GLY A 99 -3.19 4.16 -9.91
CA GLY A 99 -3.04 2.76 -10.31
C GLY A 99 -4.24 2.26 -11.11
N THR A 100 -3.98 1.45 -12.13
CA THR A 100 -5.05 0.71 -12.82
C THR A 100 -5.66 -0.31 -11.87
N PHE A 101 -6.78 -0.91 -12.29
CA PHE A 101 -7.40 -1.98 -11.53
C PHE A 101 -6.42 -3.15 -11.32
N GLU A 102 -5.65 -3.52 -12.35
CA GLU A 102 -4.69 -4.63 -12.30
C GLU A 102 -3.50 -4.31 -11.36
N GLU A 103 -3.01 -3.08 -11.36
CA GLU A 103 -1.96 -2.64 -10.45
C GLU A 103 -2.44 -2.65 -8.99
N LYS A 104 -3.67 -2.18 -8.74
CA LYS A 104 -4.30 -2.22 -7.42
C LYS A 104 -4.58 -3.64 -6.96
N LEU A 105 -5.06 -4.51 -7.86
CA LEU A 105 -5.28 -5.93 -7.58
C LEU A 105 -3.99 -6.63 -7.15
N LYS A 106 -2.90 -6.40 -7.87
CA LYS A 106 -1.58 -6.92 -7.49
C LYS A 106 -1.12 -6.37 -6.15
N PHE A 107 -1.30 -5.06 -5.92
CA PHE A 107 -0.92 -4.44 -4.67
C PHE A 107 -1.70 -4.99 -3.47
N CYS A 108 -3.03 -5.13 -3.56
CA CYS A 108 -3.84 -5.71 -2.50
C CYS A 108 -3.42 -7.14 -2.18
N PHE A 109 -3.12 -7.95 -3.20
CA PHE A 109 -2.58 -9.29 -3.00
C PHE A 109 -1.24 -9.25 -2.22
N GLU A 110 -0.30 -8.38 -2.62
CA GLU A 110 0.98 -8.17 -1.93
C GLU A 110 0.83 -7.71 -0.48
N VAL A 111 -0.24 -6.99 -0.14
CA VAL A 111 -0.57 -6.64 1.24
C VAL A 111 -1.06 -7.87 2.02
N TYR A 112 -1.67 -8.85 1.38
CA TYR A 112 -2.32 -9.97 2.08
C TYR A 112 -1.41 -11.16 2.36
N TYR A 113 -0.42 -11.46 1.51
CA TYR A 113 0.56 -12.53 1.79
C TYR A 113 1.79 -11.97 2.51
N LEU A 114 1.92 -12.25 3.81
CA LEU A 114 2.95 -11.66 4.67
C LEU A 114 4.29 -12.39 4.53
N ASN A 115 4.25 -13.72 4.37
CA ASN A 115 5.44 -14.56 4.44
C ASN A 115 6.27 -14.58 3.13
N GLY A 116 5.83 -13.83 2.11
CA GLY A 116 6.58 -13.70 0.86
C GLY A 116 6.63 -14.96 0.00
N ASP A 117 5.88 -16.01 0.36
CA ASP A 117 5.83 -17.29 -0.36
C ASP A 117 4.95 -17.24 -1.61
N GLY A 118 4.21 -16.14 -1.79
CA GLY A 118 3.34 -15.87 -2.92
C GLY A 118 1.93 -16.43 -2.78
N TYR A 119 1.52 -16.85 -1.58
CA TYR A 119 0.18 -17.38 -1.30
C TYR A 119 -0.39 -16.75 -0.04
N ILE A 120 -1.71 -16.54 -0.01
CA ILE A 120 -2.39 -16.16 1.22
C ILE A 120 -2.80 -17.43 1.94
N SER A 121 -2.25 -17.66 3.13
CA SER A 121 -2.55 -18.84 3.94
C SER A 121 -3.83 -18.67 4.75
N ARG A 122 -4.38 -19.78 5.24
CA ARG A 122 -5.57 -19.76 6.11
C ARG A 122 -5.32 -19.01 7.40
N GLU A 123 -4.11 -19.12 7.94
CA GLU A 123 -3.65 -18.41 9.14
C GLU A 123 -3.58 -16.90 8.87
N GLU A 124 -3.06 -16.48 7.71
CA GLU A 124 -3.02 -15.06 7.35
C GLU A 124 -4.42 -14.47 7.18
N ILE A 125 -5.37 -15.22 6.59
CA ILE A 125 -6.77 -14.83 6.50
C ILE A 125 -7.38 -14.68 7.89
N PHE A 126 -7.15 -15.68 8.76
CA PHE A 126 -7.65 -15.68 10.14
C PHE A 126 -7.14 -14.44 10.88
N ASP A 127 -5.83 -14.17 10.86
CA ASP A 127 -5.23 -13.03 11.54
C ASP A 127 -5.79 -11.69 11.04
N MET A 128 -6.00 -11.54 9.73
CA MET A 128 -6.56 -10.29 9.20
C MET A 128 -8.02 -10.07 9.55
N LEU A 129 -8.84 -11.12 9.46
CA LEU A 129 -10.24 -11.07 9.86
C LEU A 129 -10.37 -10.83 11.37
N LYS A 130 -9.50 -11.48 12.15
CA LYS A 130 -9.37 -11.26 13.59
C LYS A 130 -9.12 -9.78 13.87
N ASN A 131 -8.07 -9.19 13.30
CA ASN A 131 -7.74 -7.79 13.51
C ASN A 131 -8.89 -6.84 13.12
N SER A 132 -9.55 -7.11 12.00
CA SER A 132 -10.67 -6.30 11.50
C SER A 132 -11.91 -6.35 12.41
N LEU A 133 -12.17 -7.49 13.05
CA LEU A 133 -13.39 -7.74 13.83
C LEU A 133 -13.20 -7.57 15.35
N HIS A 134 -11.95 -7.45 15.84
CA HIS A 134 -11.62 -7.34 17.27
C HIS A 134 -12.08 -6.04 17.97
N GLN A 135 -12.89 -5.22 17.31
CA GLN A 135 -13.54 -4.07 17.92
C GLN A 135 -14.81 -4.43 18.71
N GLN A 136 -15.37 -5.65 18.61
CA GLN A 136 -16.76 -5.90 19.07
C GLN A 136 -17.13 -7.28 19.67
N SER A 137 -16.32 -7.98 20.49
CA SER A 137 -16.86 -9.15 21.25
C SER A 137 -15.88 -9.78 22.26
N SER A 138 -16.38 -10.62 23.17
CA SER A 138 -15.59 -11.51 24.03
C SER A 138 -14.79 -12.54 23.22
N GLU A 139 -13.54 -12.80 23.63
CA GLU A 139 -12.50 -13.49 22.86
C GLU A 139 -12.87 -14.88 22.32
N GLU A 140 -13.70 -15.67 23.02
CA GLU A 140 -13.97 -17.07 22.64
C GLU A 140 -15.07 -17.25 21.58
N GLU A 141 -16.14 -16.45 21.62
CA GLU A 141 -17.23 -16.52 20.62
C GLU A 141 -16.83 -15.87 19.29
N ALA A 142 -15.92 -14.89 19.33
CA ALA A 142 -15.40 -14.21 18.15
C ALA A 142 -14.60 -15.15 17.24
N ASP A 143 -13.81 -16.06 17.82
CA ASP A 143 -12.89 -16.92 17.07
C ASP A 143 -13.61 -17.99 16.23
N GLU A 144 -14.76 -18.51 16.66
CA GLU A 144 -15.52 -19.48 15.86
C GLU A 144 -16.18 -18.83 14.64
N GLY A 145 -16.73 -17.62 14.81
CA GLY A 145 -17.25 -16.84 13.69
C GLY A 145 -16.16 -16.47 12.68
N ILE A 146 -14.96 -16.14 13.16
CA ILE A 146 -13.81 -15.89 12.28
C ILE A 146 -13.43 -17.16 11.50
N LYS A 147 -13.38 -18.34 12.14
CA LYS A 147 -13.10 -19.61 11.43
C LYS A 147 -14.13 -19.88 10.34
N GLU A 148 -15.41 -19.63 10.60
CA GLU A 148 -16.46 -19.77 9.57
C GLU A 148 -16.20 -18.81 8.40
N LEU A 149 -15.81 -17.56 8.67
CA LEU A 149 -15.44 -16.60 7.63
C LEU A 149 -14.20 -17.02 6.84
N VAL A 150 -13.21 -17.65 7.49
CA VAL A 150 -12.05 -18.26 6.80
C VAL A 150 -12.53 -19.34 5.83
N GLU A 151 -13.41 -20.25 6.26
CA GLU A 151 -13.94 -21.30 5.36
C GLU A 151 -14.74 -20.72 4.19
N ILE A 152 -15.57 -19.70 4.45
CA ILE A 152 -16.33 -19.00 3.40
C ILE A 152 -15.39 -18.37 2.38
N THR A 153 -14.34 -17.70 2.87
CA THR A 153 -13.31 -17.05 2.04
C THR A 153 -12.60 -18.08 1.17
N MET A 154 -12.12 -19.17 1.77
CA MET A 154 -11.45 -20.26 1.05
C MET A 154 -12.36 -20.85 -0.02
N LYS A 155 -13.61 -21.20 0.33
CA LYS A 155 -14.58 -21.72 -0.64
C LYS A 155 -14.88 -20.74 -1.80
N LYS A 156 -14.78 -19.44 -1.56
CA LYS A 156 -15.07 -18.40 -2.54
C LYS A 156 -13.87 -18.10 -3.45
N MET A 157 -12.64 -18.27 -2.94
CA MET A 157 -11.44 -17.76 -3.58
C MET A 157 -10.45 -18.85 -3.99
N ASP A 158 -10.32 -19.94 -3.25
CA ASP A 158 -9.44 -21.08 -3.57
C ASP A 158 -10.06 -21.95 -4.68
N TYR A 159 -9.70 -21.70 -5.95
CA TYR A 159 -10.33 -22.38 -7.08
C TYR A 159 -9.71 -23.75 -7.38
N ASP A 160 -8.43 -23.94 -7.07
CA ASP A 160 -7.74 -25.21 -7.29
C ASP A 160 -7.81 -26.15 -6.07
N ASN A 161 -8.33 -25.66 -4.94
CA ASN A 161 -8.54 -26.37 -3.68
C ASN A 161 -7.24 -26.92 -3.07
N ASP A 162 -6.14 -26.19 -3.23
CA ASP A 162 -4.85 -26.55 -2.63
C ASP A 162 -4.70 -26.09 -1.17
N GLY A 163 -5.71 -25.40 -0.63
CA GLY A 163 -5.78 -24.97 0.76
C GLY A 163 -5.13 -23.60 1.02
N LYS A 164 -4.74 -22.87 -0.02
CA LYS A 164 -4.19 -21.51 0.04
C LYS A 164 -4.68 -20.70 -1.16
N ILE A 165 -4.50 -19.39 -1.15
CA ILE A 165 -4.98 -18.52 -2.25
C ILE A 165 -3.77 -18.02 -3.03
N SER A 166 -3.60 -18.48 -4.27
CA SER A 166 -2.59 -17.95 -5.18
C SER A 166 -3.01 -16.60 -5.77
N PHE A 167 -2.09 -15.91 -6.46
CA PHE A 167 -2.46 -14.70 -7.20
C PHE A 167 -3.52 -14.98 -8.28
N ALA A 168 -3.49 -16.14 -8.92
CA ALA A 168 -4.45 -16.49 -9.96
C ALA A 168 -5.86 -16.69 -9.39
N ASP A 169 -5.94 -17.31 -8.21
CA ASP A 169 -7.17 -17.49 -7.43
C ASP A 169 -7.76 -16.15 -7.03
N PHE A 170 -6.94 -15.31 -6.40
CA PHE A 170 -7.32 -13.95 -6.01
C PHE A 170 -7.78 -13.13 -7.21
N GLU A 171 -7.00 -13.12 -8.29
CA GLU A 171 -7.32 -12.36 -9.49
C GLU A 171 -8.66 -12.79 -10.09
N ARG A 172 -8.89 -14.10 -10.18
CA ARG A 172 -10.16 -14.65 -10.68
C ARG A 172 -11.31 -14.26 -9.78
N ALA A 173 -11.18 -14.46 -8.46
CA ALA A 173 -12.21 -14.12 -7.49
C ALA A 173 -12.61 -12.64 -7.57
N VAL A 174 -11.64 -11.73 -7.61
CA VAL A 174 -11.90 -10.27 -7.66
C VAL A 174 -12.46 -9.84 -9.03
N LYS A 175 -12.06 -10.50 -10.12
CA LYS A 175 -12.66 -10.24 -11.44
C LYS A 175 -14.14 -10.61 -11.48
N ASP A 176 -14.50 -11.72 -10.83
CA ASP A 176 -15.89 -12.20 -10.71
C ASP A 176 -16.71 -11.35 -9.72
N ASP A 177 -16.10 -10.91 -8.62
CA ASP A 177 -16.72 -10.03 -7.62
C ASP A 177 -15.74 -8.95 -7.15
N ARG A 178 -15.97 -7.71 -7.61
CA ARG A 178 -15.07 -6.58 -7.34
C ARG A 178 -15.02 -6.17 -5.87
N LEU A 179 -15.99 -6.59 -5.07
CA LEU A 179 -16.01 -6.31 -3.63
C LEU A 179 -14.93 -7.10 -2.88
N LEU A 180 -14.39 -8.17 -3.49
CA LEU A 180 -13.35 -8.99 -2.88
C LEU A 180 -11.95 -8.36 -2.95
N LEU A 181 -11.78 -7.23 -3.65
CA LEU A 181 -10.46 -6.58 -3.79
C LEU A 181 -9.88 -6.20 -2.43
N GLU A 182 -10.73 -5.68 -1.53
CA GLU A 182 -10.36 -5.24 -0.19
C GLU A 182 -11.05 -6.11 0.89
N VAL A 183 -11.19 -7.42 0.63
CA VAL A 183 -11.99 -8.36 1.45
C VAL A 183 -11.54 -8.44 2.91
N PHE A 184 -10.25 -8.21 3.18
CA PHE A 184 -9.69 -8.24 4.54
C PHE A 184 -9.48 -6.84 5.15
N GLY A 185 -10.12 -5.83 4.55
CA GLY A 185 -10.09 -4.45 5.01
C GLY A 185 -9.39 -3.49 4.03
N PRO A 186 -9.61 -2.17 4.23
CA PRO A 186 -9.17 -1.14 3.29
C PRO A 186 -7.66 -0.96 3.36
N CYS A 187 -6.96 -1.36 2.30
CA CYS A 187 -5.51 -1.20 2.15
C CYS A 187 -5.13 -0.22 1.03
N LEU A 188 -6.13 0.32 0.32
CA LEU A 188 -5.99 1.41 -0.63
C LEU A 188 -6.57 2.70 -0.03
N PRO A 189 -5.97 3.87 -0.34
CA PRO A 189 -6.52 5.14 0.08
C PRO A 189 -7.85 5.47 -0.60
N GLU A 190 -8.74 6.12 0.14
CA GLU A 190 -9.98 6.66 -0.40
C GLU A 190 -9.71 7.71 -1.49
N ALA A 191 -10.58 7.77 -2.51
CA ALA A 191 -10.43 8.67 -3.63
C ALA A 191 -10.29 10.15 -3.22
N GLN A 192 -11.03 10.59 -2.19
CA GLN A 192 -10.92 11.97 -1.70
C GLN A 192 -9.54 12.26 -1.08
N LYS A 193 -8.98 11.33 -0.31
CA LYS A 193 -7.64 11.45 0.28
C LYS A 193 -6.57 11.50 -0.81
N CYS A 194 -6.73 10.72 -1.89
CA CYS A 194 -5.85 10.80 -3.05
C CYS A 194 -5.89 12.19 -3.71
N LEU A 195 -7.09 12.74 -3.92
CA LEU A 195 -7.24 14.07 -4.53
C LEU A 195 -6.63 15.17 -3.64
N ASP A 196 -6.90 15.13 -2.34
CA ASP A 196 -6.34 16.08 -1.37
C ASP A 196 -4.80 16.03 -1.38
N PHE A 197 -4.23 14.83 -1.42
CA PHE A 197 -2.78 14.64 -1.53
C PHE A 197 -2.23 15.21 -2.84
N GLU A 198 -2.85 14.92 -3.99
CA GLU A 198 -2.37 15.45 -5.28
C GLU A 198 -2.41 16.99 -5.32
N VAL A 199 -3.47 17.61 -4.79
CA VAL A 199 -3.57 19.08 -4.69
C VAL A 199 -2.43 19.64 -3.85
N LEU A 200 -2.09 19.01 -2.73
CA LEU A 200 -0.99 19.44 -1.86
C LEU A 200 0.38 19.22 -2.52
N ALA A 201 0.63 18.03 -3.06
CA ALA A 201 1.90 17.63 -3.63
C ALA A 201 2.24 18.39 -4.93
N PHE A 202 1.22 18.73 -5.72
CA PHE A 202 1.39 19.35 -7.04
C PHE A 202 0.95 20.82 -7.09
N ARG A 203 0.63 21.43 -5.95
CA ARG A 203 0.14 22.82 -5.83
C ARG A 203 0.94 23.83 -6.66
N ASN A 204 2.27 23.74 -6.64
CA ASN A 204 3.15 24.67 -7.36
C ASN A 204 3.20 24.44 -8.88
N ILE A 205 2.83 23.24 -9.36
CA ILE A 205 2.67 22.96 -10.80
C ILE A 205 1.34 23.54 -11.29
N LEU A 206 0.29 23.46 -10.46
CA LEU A 206 -1.06 23.93 -10.81
C LEU A 206 -1.15 25.45 -10.88
N THR A 207 -0.36 26.18 -10.10
CA THR A 207 -0.35 27.66 -10.09
C THR A 207 0.59 28.29 -11.12
N SER A 208 1.48 27.52 -11.74
CA SER A 208 2.44 28.02 -12.75
C SER A 208 2.00 27.75 -14.20
N GLY A 209 0.79 27.22 -14.38
CA GLY A 209 0.19 26.90 -15.68
C GLY A 209 -0.81 27.93 -16.22
N PHE A 210 -0.91 29.12 -15.64
CA PHE A 210 -1.71 30.25 -16.12
C PHE A 210 -0.84 31.48 -16.41
#